data_AF-A0A8H6WVI5-F1
#
_entry.id   AF-A0A8H6WVI5-F1
#
_cell.length_a   1.000
_cell.length_b   1.000
_cell.length_c   1.000
_cell.angle_alpha   90.00
_cell.angle_beta   90.00
_cell.angle_gamma   90.00
#
_symmetry.space_group_name_H-M   'P 1'
#
loop_
_entity.id
_entity.type
_entity.pdbx_description
1 polymer ?
#
loop_
_entity_poly.entity_id
_entity_poly.type
_entity_poly.pdbx_seq_one_letter_code
_entity_poly.pdbx_strand_id
1 'polypeptide(L)'
;MDAYANLSSLLVSKYRHALEVLSTEKDLEETMRILGVPSRETFETWLEEEKQLLKKLSKEPPEETAQMEYYQRLVSYREAEDKVEKLLEGGVVMQFEMGDGDYGTATAATKKKETERRHAIETRDKALATVQDLERRNGIEARWTPEMEEWQKAAELVAERKYRRALDAVQGLVISRLLELSKVNMSGTGYRQRKFIEKALQARSKALRNAIERYNDIAIQLSRPTLTWSQVVEYGFLAEPGAREAMDSHYKLLRAVEERLRLDVEIKRLVTYMRDEERFLVHKEREMESKGLFARALQVRKLRMLQGRFSAVHMQRLQKLSKLPGFTGSILPGEGVSEERKVPEGLSMAVGFTAVPPAPPQALTTADGSSEGLTEADAEAVAAAVDAVAGEDSDDEHGSDEEDLELANEAFEAIERALDQPDILV
;
A
#
# COMPACT_ATOMS: atom_id res chain seq x y z
N MET A 1 31.64 5.14 10.30
CA MET A 1 32.48 3.96 10.59
C MET A 1 31.63 2.71 10.71
N ASP A 2 30.50 2.77 11.42
CA ASP A 2 29.62 1.61 11.66
C ASP A 2 29.03 0.99 10.38
N ALA A 3 28.67 1.82 9.39
CA ALA A 3 28.13 1.33 8.11
C ALA A 3 29.11 0.39 7.37
N TYR A 4 30.40 0.70 7.34
CA TYR A 4 31.41 -0.18 6.72
C TYR A 4 31.56 -1.48 7.51
N ALA A 5 31.68 -1.39 8.85
CA ALA A 5 31.84 -2.53 9.74
C ALA A 5 30.69 -3.55 9.66
N ASN A 6 29.47 -3.08 9.35
CA ASN A 6 28.26 -3.89 9.29
C ASN A 6 27.93 -4.41 7.87
N LEU A 7 28.68 -3.99 6.84
CA LEU A 7 28.36 -4.33 5.45
C LEU A 7 28.42 -5.85 5.22
N SER A 8 29.48 -6.53 5.68
CA SER A 8 29.57 -7.98 5.48
C SER A 8 28.57 -8.78 6.32
N SER A 9 28.12 -8.27 7.48
CA SER A 9 27.05 -8.95 8.24
C SER A 9 25.71 -8.84 7.52
N LEU A 10 25.41 -7.67 6.94
CA LEU A 10 24.20 -7.48 6.14
C LEU A 10 24.20 -8.42 4.92
N LEU A 11 25.29 -8.44 4.15
CA LEU A 11 25.41 -9.31 2.97
C LEU A 11 25.26 -10.79 3.33
N VAL A 12 25.92 -11.25 4.39
CA VAL A 12 25.82 -12.64 4.85
C VAL A 12 24.41 -12.98 5.32
N SER A 13 23.75 -12.07 6.05
CA SER A 13 22.37 -12.29 6.50
C SER A 13 21.39 -12.38 5.34
N LYS A 14 21.49 -11.45 4.38
CA LYS A 14 20.66 -11.48 3.17
C LYS A 14 20.89 -12.73 2.34
N TYR A 15 22.15 -13.15 2.20
CA TYR A 15 22.48 -14.37 1.45
C TYR A 15 21.88 -15.61 2.10
N ARG A 16 21.97 -15.72 3.43
CA ARG A 16 21.35 -16.83 4.17
C ARG A 16 19.84 -16.85 4.00
N HIS A 17 19.19 -15.69 4.10
CA HIS A 17 17.75 -15.59 3.89
C HIS A 17 17.35 -16.00 2.46
N ALA A 18 18.11 -15.57 1.44
CA ALA A 18 17.88 -16.00 0.07
C ALA A 18 17.99 -17.54 -0.06
N LEU A 19 18.99 -18.17 0.56
CA LEU A 19 19.12 -19.64 0.56
C LEU A 19 17.98 -20.34 1.29
N GLU A 20 17.52 -19.78 2.41
CA GLU A 20 16.39 -20.29 3.19
C GLU A 20 15.11 -20.27 2.34
N VAL A 21 14.82 -19.16 1.68
CA VAL A 21 13.67 -19.06 0.76
C VAL A 21 13.81 -20.04 -0.40
N LEU A 22 15.00 -20.20 -0.98
CA LEU A 22 15.22 -21.19 -2.06
C LEU A 22 15.02 -22.64 -1.58
N SER A 23 15.16 -22.92 -0.29
CA SER A 23 14.94 -24.27 0.25
C SER A 23 13.46 -24.67 0.30
N THR A 24 12.54 -23.70 0.29
CA THR A 24 11.07 -23.95 0.31
C THR A 24 10.51 -24.25 -1.09
N GLU A 25 11.36 -24.45 -2.10
CA GLU A 25 10.94 -24.78 -3.47
C GLU A 25 10.12 -26.09 -3.51
N LYS A 26 10.48 -27.08 -2.69
CA LYS A 26 9.76 -28.35 -2.60
C LYS A 26 8.36 -28.19 -2.00
N ASP A 27 8.24 -27.30 -1.01
CA ASP A 27 6.96 -27.01 -0.35
C ASP A 27 6.00 -26.35 -1.36
N LEU A 28 6.52 -25.49 -2.25
CA LEU A 28 5.75 -24.94 -3.36
C LEU A 28 5.30 -26.05 -4.34
N GLU A 29 6.16 -26.99 -4.69
CA GLU A 29 5.78 -28.10 -5.59
C GLU A 29 4.71 -29.00 -4.97
N GLU A 30 4.75 -29.22 -3.66
CA GLU A 30 3.72 -29.96 -2.93
C GLU A 30 2.39 -29.21 -2.89
N THR A 31 2.40 -27.91 -2.57
CA THR A 31 1.19 -27.08 -2.59
C THR A 31 0.58 -26.97 -3.98
N MET A 32 1.39 -26.83 -5.03
CA MET A 32 0.93 -26.88 -6.43
C MET A 32 0.23 -28.21 -6.75
N ARG A 33 0.76 -29.33 -6.25
CA ARG A 33 0.14 -30.65 -6.43
C ARG A 33 -1.21 -30.75 -5.72
N ILE A 34 -1.31 -30.23 -4.49
CA ILE A 34 -2.56 -30.21 -3.72
C ILE A 34 -3.62 -29.35 -4.41
N LEU A 35 -3.23 -28.18 -4.92
CA LEU A 35 -4.12 -27.24 -5.61
C LEU A 35 -4.40 -27.62 -7.07
N GLY A 36 -3.80 -28.70 -7.59
CA GLY A 36 -3.97 -29.12 -8.98
C GLY A 36 -3.39 -28.14 -10.02
N VAL A 37 -2.43 -27.29 -9.64
CA VAL A 37 -1.79 -26.33 -10.53
C VAL A 37 -0.73 -27.05 -11.38
N PRO A 38 -0.88 -27.10 -12.72
CA PRO A 38 -0.05 -27.94 -13.58
C PRO A 38 1.36 -27.38 -13.82
N SER A 39 1.53 -26.05 -13.81
CA SER A 39 2.79 -25.38 -14.13
C SER A 39 2.94 -24.06 -13.38
N ARG A 40 4.19 -23.62 -13.18
CA ARG A 40 4.51 -22.29 -12.64
C ARG A 40 4.05 -21.17 -13.57
N GLU A 41 3.93 -21.44 -14.87
CA GLU A 41 3.40 -20.49 -15.87
C GLU A 41 1.96 -20.05 -15.56
N THR A 42 1.19 -20.89 -14.86
CA THR A 42 -0.16 -20.55 -14.43
C THR A 42 -0.17 -19.34 -13.48
N PHE A 43 0.89 -19.14 -12.69
CA PHE A 43 1.01 -17.95 -11.83
C PHE A 43 1.28 -16.67 -12.62
N GLU A 44 1.94 -16.77 -13.77
CA GLU A 44 2.16 -15.62 -14.66
C GLU A 44 0.86 -15.23 -15.36
N THR A 45 0.07 -16.22 -15.80
CA THR A 45 -1.24 -15.96 -16.40
C THR A 45 -2.20 -15.33 -15.39
N TRP A 46 -2.24 -15.84 -14.16
CA TRP A 46 -3.08 -15.25 -13.10
C TRP A 46 -2.67 -13.80 -12.80
N LEU A 47 -1.38 -13.49 -12.77
CA LEU A 47 -0.91 -12.12 -12.54
C LEU A 47 -1.35 -11.17 -13.66
N GLU A 48 -1.25 -11.60 -14.92
CA GLU A 48 -1.64 -10.76 -16.06
C GLU A 48 -3.17 -10.61 -16.14
N GLU A 49 -3.94 -11.65 -15.83
CA GLU A 49 -5.39 -11.58 -15.70
C GLU A 49 -5.83 -10.62 -14.60
N GLU A 50 -5.23 -10.71 -13.40
CA GLU A 50 -5.49 -9.78 -12.29
C GLU A 50 -5.17 -8.34 -12.70
N LYS A 51 -4.02 -8.11 -13.35
CA LYS A 51 -3.63 -6.79 -13.85
C LYS A 51 -4.57 -6.26 -14.92
N GLN A 52 -5.07 -7.11 -15.82
CA GLN A 52 -6.04 -6.72 -16.84
C GLN A 52 -7.38 -6.38 -16.22
N LEU A 53 -7.84 -7.14 -15.23
CA LEU A 53 -9.05 -6.87 -14.46
C LEU A 53 -8.97 -5.50 -13.78
N LEU A 54 -7.87 -5.23 -13.06
CA LEU A 54 -7.63 -3.93 -12.42
C LEU A 54 -7.56 -2.78 -13.42
N LYS A 55 -6.97 -2.98 -14.60
CA LYS A 55 -6.97 -1.97 -15.67
C LYS A 55 -8.36 -1.73 -16.25
N LYS A 56 -9.18 -2.77 -16.43
CA LYS A 56 -10.56 -2.62 -16.92
C LYS A 56 -11.42 -1.85 -15.91
N LEU A 57 -11.26 -2.12 -14.62
CA LEU A 57 -11.91 -1.36 -13.53
C LEU A 57 -11.51 0.12 -13.52
N SER A 58 -10.36 0.48 -14.09
CA SER A 58 -9.81 1.84 -14.01
C SER A 58 -10.31 2.84 -15.07
N LYS A 59 -10.99 2.42 -16.15
CA LYS A 59 -11.34 3.31 -17.28
C LYS A 59 -12.78 3.17 -17.74
N GLU A 60 -13.52 4.28 -17.70
CA GLU A 60 -14.87 4.40 -18.27
C GLU A 60 -14.82 4.92 -19.74
N PRO A 61 -15.79 4.56 -20.60
CA PRO A 61 -15.89 5.05 -21.98
C PRO A 61 -16.23 6.56 -22.06
N PRO A 62 -15.60 7.34 -22.96
CA PRO A 62 -15.72 8.79 -22.98
C PRO A 62 -17.09 9.31 -23.49
N GLU A 63 -17.72 8.67 -24.46
CA GLU A 63 -19.00 9.14 -25.02
C GLU A 63 -20.15 9.00 -24.03
N GLU A 64 -20.19 7.90 -23.29
CA GLU A 64 -21.15 7.68 -22.21
C GLU A 64 -20.94 8.73 -21.09
N THR A 65 -19.69 9.16 -20.81
CA THR A 65 -19.43 10.17 -19.77
C THR A 65 -20.01 11.54 -20.07
N ALA A 66 -20.01 12.00 -21.33
CA ALA A 66 -20.51 13.32 -21.70
C ALA A 66 -22.05 13.41 -21.61
N GLN A 67 -22.76 12.38 -22.07
CA GLN A 67 -24.23 12.30 -21.97
C GLN A 67 -24.68 12.18 -20.51
N MET A 68 -23.99 11.35 -19.72
CA MET A 68 -24.26 11.20 -18.29
C MET A 68 -23.95 12.48 -17.50
N GLU A 69 -22.86 13.19 -17.82
CA GLU A 69 -22.54 14.47 -17.19
C GLU A 69 -23.63 15.50 -17.48
N TYR A 70 -24.07 15.61 -18.74
CA TYR A 70 -25.16 16.51 -19.11
C TYR A 70 -26.46 16.19 -18.36
N TYR A 71 -26.86 14.91 -18.32
CA TYR A 71 -28.03 14.46 -17.56
C TYR A 71 -27.92 14.82 -16.08
N GLN A 72 -26.78 14.53 -15.43
CA GLN A 72 -26.58 14.84 -14.01
C GLN A 72 -26.70 16.34 -13.73
N ARG A 73 -26.13 17.20 -14.58
CA ARG A 73 -26.23 18.65 -14.44
C ARG A 73 -27.67 19.16 -14.62
N LEU A 74 -28.42 18.56 -15.54
CA LEU A 74 -29.84 18.86 -15.72
C LEU A 74 -30.69 18.43 -14.52
N VAL A 75 -30.40 17.27 -13.91
CA VAL A 75 -31.07 16.85 -12.65
C VAL A 75 -30.77 17.85 -11.53
N SER A 76 -29.50 18.23 -11.32
CA SER A 76 -29.13 19.22 -10.29
C SER A 76 -29.76 20.60 -10.53
N TYR A 77 -29.88 21.00 -11.80
CA TYR A 77 -30.58 22.23 -12.16
C TYR A 77 -32.06 22.19 -11.78
N ARG A 78 -32.75 21.07 -12.05
CA ARG A 78 -34.16 20.87 -11.67
C ARG A 78 -34.35 20.86 -10.16
N GLU A 79 -33.51 20.12 -9.42
CA GLU A 79 -33.54 20.12 -7.95
C GLU A 79 -33.33 21.52 -7.37
N ALA A 80 -32.45 22.32 -7.98
CA ALA A 80 -32.25 23.71 -7.60
C ALA A 80 -33.46 24.60 -7.96
N GLU A 81 -34.13 24.37 -9.09
CA GLU A 81 -35.39 25.02 -9.44
C GLU A 81 -36.50 24.69 -8.42
N ASP A 82 -36.72 23.41 -8.14
CA ASP A 82 -37.71 22.94 -7.16
C ASP A 82 -37.44 23.51 -5.76
N LYS A 83 -36.16 23.64 -5.36
CA LYS A 83 -35.78 24.26 -4.09
C LYS A 83 -36.09 25.75 -4.06
N VAL A 84 -35.83 26.46 -5.17
CA VAL A 84 -36.20 27.88 -5.30
C VAL A 84 -37.72 28.04 -5.27
N GLU A 85 -38.47 27.19 -5.98
CA GLU A 85 -39.93 27.19 -5.99
C GLU A 85 -40.51 26.94 -4.59
N LYS A 86 -40.05 25.92 -3.87
CA LYS A 86 -40.46 25.66 -2.48
C LYS A 86 -40.17 26.83 -1.54
N LEU A 87 -39.04 27.51 -1.69
CA LEU A 87 -38.68 28.69 -0.89
C LEU A 87 -39.53 29.93 -1.26
N LEU A 88 -40.05 30.00 -2.48
CA LEU A 88 -40.96 31.04 -2.95
C LEU A 88 -42.41 30.77 -2.49
N GLU A 89 -42.89 29.53 -2.64
CA GLU A 89 -44.23 29.07 -2.21
C GLU A 89 -44.37 29.04 -0.70
N GLY A 90 -43.31 28.70 0.03
CA GLY A 90 -43.24 28.71 1.49
C GLY A 90 -43.42 30.09 2.13
N GLY A 91 -43.59 31.15 1.31
CA GLY A 91 -44.13 32.44 1.69
C GLY A 91 -43.41 33.11 2.85
N VAL A 92 -42.69 34.19 2.58
CA VAL A 92 -42.44 35.22 3.60
C VAL A 92 -43.76 35.97 3.86
N VAL A 93 -44.80 35.26 4.31
CA VAL A 93 -45.99 35.90 4.83
C VAL A 93 -45.61 36.38 6.22
N MET A 94 -45.43 37.69 6.30
CA MET A 94 -45.40 38.49 7.52
C MET A 94 -46.61 38.14 8.39
N GLN A 95 -46.49 37.16 9.27
CA GLN A 95 -47.29 37.17 10.49
C GLN A 95 -46.61 38.17 11.43
N PHE A 96 -46.96 39.45 11.26
CA PHE A 96 -46.88 40.40 12.37
C PHE A 96 -47.94 39.94 13.38
N GLU A 97 -47.62 38.92 14.16
CA GLU A 97 -48.34 38.72 15.41
C GLU A 97 -47.99 39.91 16.28
N MET A 98 -49.00 40.74 16.57
CA MET A 98 -48.95 41.79 17.59
C MET A 98 -48.82 41.11 18.95
N GLY A 99 -47.64 40.57 19.22
CA GLY A 99 -47.25 39.89 20.45
C GLY A 99 -45.92 40.44 20.92
N ASP A 100 -45.80 40.61 22.23
CA ASP A 100 -44.70 41.21 22.98
C ASP A 100 -43.41 40.35 22.92
N GLY A 101 -42.88 40.15 21.72
CA GLY A 101 -41.72 39.32 21.41
C GLY A 101 -40.51 40.12 20.93
N ASP A 102 -39.32 39.72 21.37
CA ASP A 102 -38.03 40.35 21.07
C ASP A 102 -37.82 40.55 19.56
N TYR A 103 -38.01 41.80 19.11
CA TYR A 103 -37.89 42.26 17.72
C TYR A 103 -36.54 41.84 17.06
N GLY A 104 -35.47 41.70 17.85
CA GLY A 104 -34.17 41.26 17.37
C GLY A 104 -34.16 39.83 16.81
N THR A 105 -34.86 38.90 17.45
CA THR A 105 -34.92 37.49 17.04
C THR A 105 -35.74 37.28 15.76
N ALA A 106 -36.88 37.98 15.63
CA ALA A 106 -37.71 37.96 14.43
C ALA A 106 -36.99 38.57 13.21
N THR A 107 -36.20 39.63 13.43
CA THR A 107 -35.40 40.27 12.36
C THR A 107 -34.21 39.41 11.92
N ALA A 108 -33.62 38.63 12.84
CA ALA A 108 -32.55 37.69 12.52
C ALA A 108 -33.06 36.47 11.73
N ALA A 109 -34.22 35.92 12.11
CA ALA A 109 -34.86 34.80 11.43
C ALA A 109 -35.28 35.15 9.99
N THR A 110 -35.78 36.36 9.78
CA THR A 110 -36.14 36.88 8.43
C THR A 110 -34.91 37.10 7.55
N LYS A 111 -33.82 37.65 8.09
CA LYS A 111 -32.54 37.77 7.37
C LYS A 111 -31.94 36.41 6.97
N LYS A 112 -32.05 35.39 7.83
CA LYS A 112 -31.56 34.03 7.54
C LYS A 112 -32.31 33.41 6.36
N LYS A 113 -33.65 33.44 6.37
CA LYS A 113 -34.50 32.95 5.27
C LYS A 113 -34.24 33.70 3.95
N GLU A 114 -34.06 35.01 4.01
CA GLU A 114 -33.74 35.81 2.83
C GLU A 114 -32.33 35.54 2.27
N THR A 115 -31.37 35.22 3.13
CA THR A 115 -30.01 34.82 2.72
C THR A 115 -30.03 33.43 2.07
N GLU A 116 -30.77 32.49 2.66
CA GLU A 116 -30.98 31.15 2.12
C GLU A 116 -31.64 31.19 0.74
N ARG A 117 -32.66 32.04 0.55
CA ARG A 117 -33.29 32.26 -0.75
C ARG A 117 -32.31 32.79 -1.79
N ARG A 118 -31.49 33.80 -1.43
CA ARG A 118 -30.47 34.34 -2.34
C ARG A 118 -29.46 33.27 -2.75
N HIS A 119 -28.97 32.48 -1.81
CA HIS A 119 -28.06 31.38 -2.11
C HIS A 119 -28.69 30.27 -2.97
N ALA A 120 -29.97 29.96 -2.76
CA ALA A 120 -30.69 29.02 -3.62
C ALA A 120 -30.82 29.53 -5.07
N ILE A 121 -31.15 30.81 -5.25
CA ILE A 121 -31.21 31.45 -6.58
C ILE A 121 -29.82 31.46 -7.25
N GLU A 122 -28.78 31.84 -6.52
CA GLU A 122 -27.40 31.83 -7.03
C GLU A 122 -26.94 30.42 -7.43
N THR A 123 -27.34 29.40 -6.66
CA THR A 123 -27.02 27.99 -6.95
C THR A 123 -27.73 27.52 -8.23
N ARG A 124 -29.01 27.87 -8.39
CA ARG A 124 -29.77 27.61 -9.62
C ARG A 124 -29.12 28.29 -10.83
N ASP A 125 -28.75 29.56 -10.72
CA ASP A 125 -28.16 30.32 -11.83
C ASP A 125 -26.78 29.76 -12.23
N LYS A 126 -25.98 29.32 -11.25
CA LYS A 126 -24.73 28.58 -11.51
C LYS A 126 -24.99 27.26 -12.22
N ALA A 127 -25.97 26.47 -11.74
CA ALA A 127 -26.36 25.22 -12.39
C ALA A 127 -26.82 25.46 -13.84
N LEU A 128 -27.63 26.49 -14.09
CA LEU A 128 -28.07 26.89 -15.43
C LEU A 128 -26.90 27.23 -16.35
N ALA A 129 -25.94 28.02 -15.88
CA ALA A 129 -24.75 28.38 -16.65
C ALA A 129 -23.94 27.13 -17.05
N THR A 130 -23.77 26.17 -16.13
CA THR A 130 -23.07 24.91 -16.44
C THR A 130 -23.81 24.06 -17.47
N VAL A 131 -25.15 24.01 -17.40
CA VAL A 131 -25.98 23.29 -18.39
C VAL A 131 -25.85 23.94 -19.77
N GLN A 132 -25.93 25.27 -19.86
CA GLN A 132 -25.78 26.01 -21.13
C GLN A 132 -24.38 25.83 -21.75
N ASP A 133 -23.34 25.78 -20.94
CA ASP A 133 -21.98 25.51 -21.42
C ASP A 133 -21.84 24.09 -21.98
N LEU A 134 -22.49 23.10 -21.37
CA LEU A 134 -22.53 21.73 -21.88
C LEU A 134 -23.37 21.60 -23.15
N GLU A 135 -24.51 22.29 -23.23
CA GLU A 135 -25.33 22.37 -24.46
C GLU A 135 -24.50 22.90 -25.63
N ARG A 136 -23.71 23.96 -25.40
CA ARG A 136 -22.81 24.54 -26.40
C ARG A 136 -21.69 23.59 -26.82
N ARG A 137 -21.10 22.84 -25.87
CA ARG A 137 -20.00 21.90 -26.14
C ARG A 137 -20.47 20.63 -26.87
N ASN A 138 -21.64 20.13 -26.50
CA ASN A 138 -22.18 18.87 -27.03
C ASN A 138 -23.06 19.08 -28.27
N GLY A 139 -23.34 20.32 -28.67
CA GLY A 139 -24.14 20.64 -29.86
C GLY A 139 -25.63 20.33 -29.68
N ILE A 140 -26.15 20.46 -28.45
CA ILE A 140 -27.54 20.12 -28.12
C ILE A 140 -28.42 21.34 -28.46
N GLU A 141 -29.32 21.19 -29.43
CA GLU A 141 -30.18 22.28 -29.91
C GLU A 141 -31.41 22.52 -29.02
N ALA A 142 -31.91 21.49 -28.36
CA ALA A 142 -33.06 21.54 -27.47
C ALA A 142 -32.75 20.87 -26.13
N ARG A 143 -33.07 21.56 -25.03
CA ARG A 143 -32.87 21.04 -23.68
C ARG A 143 -33.67 19.76 -23.45
N TRP A 144 -33.03 18.75 -22.89
CA TRP A 144 -33.69 17.48 -22.58
C TRP A 144 -34.79 17.66 -21.53
N THR A 145 -35.97 17.11 -21.83
CA THR A 145 -37.11 17.01 -20.92
C THR A 145 -37.40 15.55 -20.58
N PRO A 146 -38.14 15.24 -19.49
CA PRO A 146 -38.35 13.87 -19.04
C PRO A 146 -39.17 13.01 -20.02
N GLU A 147 -39.86 13.68 -20.94
CA GLU A 147 -40.66 13.08 -22.01
C GLU A 147 -39.80 12.69 -23.22
N MET A 148 -38.55 13.17 -23.31
CA MET A 148 -37.64 12.83 -24.40
C MET A 148 -36.95 11.49 -24.18
N GLU A 149 -36.76 10.75 -25.27
CA GLU A 149 -36.07 9.44 -25.24
C GLU A 149 -34.60 9.58 -24.83
N GLU A 150 -33.94 10.68 -25.20
CA GLU A 150 -32.55 10.97 -24.83
C GLU A 150 -32.38 11.12 -23.31
N TRP A 151 -33.36 11.74 -22.64
CA TRP A 151 -33.39 11.85 -21.19
C TRP A 151 -33.52 10.50 -20.50
N GLN A 152 -34.45 9.67 -20.98
CA GLN A 152 -34.73 8.35 -20.40
C GLN A 152 -33.52 7.42 -20.57
N LYS A 153 -32.91 7.39 -21.76
CA LYS A 153 -31.69 6.64 -22.02
C LYS A 153 -30.53 7.08 -21.13
N ALA A 154 -30.34 8.39 -20.97
CA ALA A 154 -29.29 8.90 -20.10
C ALA A 154 -29.56 8.59 -18.61
N ALA A 155 -30.84 8.63 -18.19
CA ALA A 155 -31.24 8.23 -16.83
C ALA A 155 -30.91 6.76 -16.55
N GLU A 156 -31.24 5.87 -17.50
CA GLU A 156 -30.92 4.44 -17.42
C GLU A 156 -29.42 4.19 -17.35
N LEU A 157 -28.63 4.86 -18.20
CA LEU A 157 -27.16 4.76 -18.20
C LEU A 157 -26.56 5.23 -16.87
N VAL A 158 -27.06 6.34 -16.30
CA VAL A 158 -26.59 6.83 -14.99
C VAL A 158 -26.96 5.86 -13.86
N ALA A 159 -28.17 5.29 -13.89
CA ALA A 159 -28.59 4.29 -12.91
C ALA A 159 -27.73 3.02 -13.00
N GLU A 160 -27.49 2.52 -14.21
CA GLU A 160 -26.62 1.36 -14.44
C GLU A 160 -25.18 1.64 -14.02
N ARG A 161 -24.65 2.85 -14.25
CA ARG A 161 -23.34 3.26 -13.75
C ARG A 161 -23.27 3.29 -12.23
N LYS A 162 -24.27 3.84 -11.56
CA LYS A 162 -24.36 3.82 -10.09
C LYS A 162 -24.33 2.39 -9.57
N TYR A 163 -25.06 1.48 -10.23
CA TYR A 163 -25.06 0.06 -9.89
C TYR A 163 -23.69 -0.59 -10.08
N ARG A 164 -23.04 -0.43 -11.24
CA ARG A 164 -21.71 -0.98 -11.50
C ARG A 164 -20.68 -0.45 -10.50
N ARG A 165 -20.70 0.85 -10.19
CA ARG A 165 -19.80 1.44 -9.18
C ARG A 165 -20.04 0.91 -7.78
N ALA A 166 -21.31 0.71 -7.39
CA ALA A 166 -21.63 0.10 -6.10
C ALA A 166 -21.13 -1.34 -6.04
N LEU A 167 -21.27 -2.10 -7.13
CA LEU A 167 -20.73 -3.45 -7.25
C LEU A 167 -19.20 -3.46 -7.16
N ASP A 168 -18.51 -2.58 -7.91
CA ASP A 168 -17.04 -2.46 -7.89
C ASP A 168 -16.53 -2.07 -6.49
N ALA A 169 -17.26 -1.20 -5.78
CA ALA A 169 -16.93 -0.83 -4.41
C ALA A 169 -17.05 -2.02 -3.44
N VAL A 170 -18.14 -2.81 -3.56
CA VAL A 170 -18.29 -4.05 -2.78
C VAL A 170 -17.16 -5.02 -3.10
N GLN A 171 -16.86 -5.27 -4.39
CA GLN A 171 -15.78 -6.16 -4.82
C GLN A 171 -14.41 -5.72 -4.26
N GLY A 172 -14.08 -4.43 -4.38
CA GLY A 172 -12.81 -3.89 -3.88
C GLY A 172 -12.67 -4.01 -2.36
N LEU A 173 -13.75 -3.80 -1.60
CA LEU A 173 -13.76 -3.95 -0.14
C LEU A 173 -13.63 -5.43 0.28
N VAL A 174 -14.26 -6.35 -0.46
CA VAL A 174 -14.11 -7.80 -0.22
C VAL A 174 -12.66 -8.22 -0.46
N ILE A 175 -12.08 -7.87 -1.60
CA ILE A 175 -10.69 -8.20 -1.94
C ILE A 175 -9.73 -7.63 -0.89
N SER A 176 -9.93 -6.36 -0.48
CA SER A 176 -9.13 -5.73 0.57
C SER A 176 -9.21 -6.52 1.87
N ARG A 177 -10.43 -6.82 2.34
CA ARG A 177 -10.66 -7.60 3.57
C ARG A 177 -9.99 -8.97 3.51
N LEU A 178 -10.04 -9.68 2.39
CA LEU A 178 -9.36 -10.96 2.21
C LEU A 178 -7.84 -10.85 2.31
N LEU A 179 -7.25 -9.82 1.69
CA LEU A 179 -5.81 -9.56 1.77
C LEU A 179 -5.37 -9.25 3.20
N GLU A 180 -6.24 -8.69 4.02
CA GLU A 180 -5.94 -8.40 5.42
C GLU A 180 -6.06 -9.63 6.30
N LEU A 181 -7.10 -10.44 6.09
CA LEU A 181 -7.25 -11.73 6.77
C LEU A 181 -6.04 -12.62 6.51
N SER A 182 -5.55 -12.67 5.27
CA SER A 182 -4.30 -13.34 4.91
C SER A 182 -3.10 -12.79 5.71
N LYS A 183 -3.03 -11.47 5.91
CA LYS A 183 -1.96 -10.84 6.72
C LYS A 183 -2.08 -11.09 8.22
N VAL A 184 -3.29 -11.21 8.78
CA VAL A 184 -3.50 -11.59 10.19
C VAL A 184 -2.91 -12.97 10.46
N ASN A 185 -3.07 -13.89 9.52
CA ASN A 185 -2.62 -15.27 9.65
C ASN A 185 -1.11 -15.46 9.43
N MET A 186 -0.37 -14.40 9.05
CA MET A 186 1.09 -14.49 8.90
C MET A 186 1.78 -14.53 10.26
N SER A 187 2.53 -15.61 10.50
CA SER A 187 3.43 -15.75 11.65
C SER A 187 4.51 -14.66 11.64
N GLY A 188 4.81 -14.09 12.81
CA GLY A 188 5.83 -13.03 12.98
C GLY A 188 5.31 -11.59 13.02
N THR A 189 3.99 -11.38 13.03
CA THR A 189 3.39 -10.03 13.24
C THR A 189 3.48 -9.61 14.71
N GLY A 190 4.20 -8.51 14.98
CA GLY A 190 4.31 -7.96 16.33
C GLY A 190 2.94 -7.55 16.89
N TYR A 191 2.77 -7.58 18.22
CA TYR A 191 1.48 -7.25 18.88
C TYR A 191 0.89 -5.91 18.41
N ARG A 192 1.74 -4.89 18.20
CA ARG A 192 1.33 -3.59 17.69
C ARG A 192 0.75 -3.67 16.26
N GLN A 193 1.36 -4.46 15.38
CA GLN A 193 0.84 -4.66 14.01
C GLN A 193 -0.48 -5.42 14.03
N ARG A 194 -0.60 -6.45 14.87
CA ARG A 194 -1.87 -7.20 15.03
C ARG A 194 -3.03 -6.28 15.43
N LYS A 195 -2.82 -5.40 16.42
CA LYS A 195 -3.83 -4.38 16.80
C LYS A 195 -4.21 -3.44 15.65
N PHE A 196 -3.26 -3.03 14.81
CA PHE A 196 -3.59 -2.20 13.65
C PHE A 196 -4.40 -2.97 12.60
N ILE A 197 -4.05 -4.24 12.35
CA ILE A 197 -4.79 -5.07 11.39
C ILE A 197 -6.21 -5.33 11.91
N GLU A 198 -6.38 -5.60 13.21
CA GLU A 198 -7.68 -5.78 13.86
C GLU A 198 -8.57 -4.54 13.71
N LYS A 199 -8.07 -3.34 14.07
CA LYS A 199 -8.81 -2.09 13.89
C LYS A 199 -9.19 -1.85 12.43
N ALA A 200 -8.28 -2.16 11.51
CA ALA A 200 -8.52 -1.97 10.10
C ALA A 200 -9.52 -3.00 9.55
N LEU A 201 -9.56 -4.23 10.09
CA LEU A 201 -10.55 -5.26 9.78
C LEU A 201 -11.95 -4.83 10.26
N GLN A 202 -12.04 -4.24 11.46
CA GLN A 202 -13.30 -3.70 12.01
C GLN A 202 -13.82 -2.55 11.15
N ALA A 203 -12.97 -1.57 10.84
CA ALA A 203 -13.31 -0.43 9.99
C ALA A 203 -13.80 -0.87 8.60
N ARG A 204 -13.11 -1.84 7.98
CA ARG A 204 -13.52 -2.37 6.67
C ARG A 204 -14.76 -3.23 6.72
N SER A 205 -15.01 -3.94 7.81
CA SER A 205 -16.26 -4.67 7.99
C SER A 205 -17.44 -3.70 8.07
N LYS A 206 -17.30 -2.57 8.77
CA LYS A 206 -18.30 -1.49 8.75
C LYS A 206 -18.48 -0.90 7.34
N ALA A 207 -17.38 -0.56 6.66
CA ALA A 207 -17.44 -0.02 5.30
C ALA A 207 -18.11 -0.98 4.31
N LEU A 208 -17.85 -2.28 4.42
CA LEU A 208 -18.45 -3.31 3.57
C LEU A 208 -19.96 -3.45 3.81
N ARG A 209 -20.44 -3.34 5.06
CA ARG A 209 -21.89 -3.29 5.35
C ARG A 209 -22.55 -2.10 4.66
N ASN A 210 -22.00 -0.90 4.84
CA ASN A 210 -22.50 0.31 4.20
C ASN A 210 -22.47 0.20 2.66
N ALA A 211 -21.45 -0.43 2.09
CA ALA A 211 -21.36 -0.65 0.65
C ALA A 211 -22.41 -1.65 0.14
N ILE A 212 -22.70 -2.71 0.90
CA ILE A 212 -23.76 -3.67 0.60
C ILE A 212 -25.14 -3.00 0.66
N GLU A 213 -25.38 -2.15 1.66
CA GLU A 213 -26.62 -1.36 1.77
C GLU A 213 -26.81 -0.47 0.53
N ARG A 214 -25.80 0.33 0.19
CA ARG A 214 -25.83 1.18 -1.02
C ARG A 214 -26.05 0.36 -2.30
N TYR A 215 -25.40 -0.79 -2.41
CA TYR A 215 -25.62 -1.72 -3.54
C TYR A 215 -27.06 -2.22 -3.57
N ASN A 216 -27.62 -2.64 -2.44
CA ASN A 216 -28.97 -3.16 -2.33
C ASN A 216 -30.03 -2.09 -2.66
N ASP A 217 -29.85 -0.86 -2.19
CA ASP A 217 -30.74 0.27 -2.51
C ASP A 217 -30.83 0.50 -4.02
N ILE A 218 -29.68 0.52 -4.69
CA ILE A 218 -29.60 0.68 -6.15
C ILE A 218 -30.12 -0.57 -6.88
N ALA A 219 -29.83 -1.75 -6.36
CA ALA A 219 -30.28 -3.02 -6.94
C ALA A 219 -31.81 -3.13 -6.93
N ILE A 220 -32.46 -2.73 -5.84
CA ILE A 220 -33.93 -2.70 -5.73
C ILE A 220 -34.53 -1.74 -6.77
N GLN A 221 -33.94 -0.55 -6.94
CA GLN A 221 -34.39 0.42 -7.96
C GLN A 221 -34.30 -0.13 -9.40
N LEU A 222 -33.30 -0.98 -9.67
CA LEU A 222 -33.07 -1.60 -10.99
C LEU A 222 -33.66 -3.01 -11.12
N SER A 223 -34.43 -3.50 -10.13
CA SER A 223 -34.97 -4.86 -10.09
C SER A 223 -33.90 -5.97 -10.24
N ARG A 224 -32.75 -5.77 -9.60
CA ARG A 224 -31.58 -6.68 -9.57
C ARG A 224 -31.54 -7.46 -8.25
N PRO A 225 -30.82 -8.60 -8.18
CA PRO A 225 -30.67 -9.35 -6.94
C PRO A 225 -29.87 -8.57 -5.89
N THR A 226 -30.34 -8.63 -4.65
CA THR A 226 -29.67 -8.08 -3.47
C THR A 226 -28.60 -9.04 -2.94
N LEU A 227 -27.64 -8.50 -2.20
CA LEU A 227 -26.56 -9.23 -1.55
C LEU A 227 -26.75 -9.21 -0.04
N THR A 228 -26.61 -10.36 0.60
CA THR A 228 -26.58 -10.50 2.06
C THR A 228 -25.14 -10.55 2.55
N TRP A 229 -24.86 -10.02 3.75
CA TRP A 229 -23.54 -10.10 4.38
C TRP A 229 -22.95 -11.52 4.37
N SER A 230 -23.76 -12.54 4.70
CA SER A 230 -23.34 -13.94 4.71
C SER A 230 -22.84 -14.41 3.34
N GLN A 231 -23.53 -14.03 2.26
CA GLN A 231 -23.12 -14.39 0.90
C GLN A 231 -21.78 -13.74 0.53
N VAL A 232 -21.58 -12.49 0.94
CA VAL A 232 -20.32 -11.76 0.67
C VAL A 232 -19.15 -12.40 1.42
N VAL A 233 -19.37 -12.83 2.67
CA VAL A 233 -18.36 -13.57 3.44
C VAL A 233 -18.09 -14.95 2.82
N GLU A 234 -19.13 -15.65 2.39
CA GLU A 234 -19.02 -16.95 1.72
C GLU A 234 -18.25 -16.85 0.40
N TYR A 235 -18.54 -15.87 -0.46
CA TYR A 235 -17.77 -15.60 -1.67
C TYR A 235 -16.32 -15.26 -1.37
N GLY A 236 -16.07 -14.55 -0.26
CA GLY A 236 -14.72 -14.29 0.19
C GLY A 236 -13.98 -15.55 0.62
N PHE A 237 -14.66 -16.48 1.29
CA PHE A 237 -14.09 -17.76 1.70
C PHE A 237 -13.83 -18.70 0.52
N LEU A 238 -14.69 -18.68 -0.49
CA LEU A 238 -14.53 -19.44 -1.74
C LEU A 238 -13.37 -18.92 -2.61
N ALA A 239 -12.88 -17.70 -2.37
CA ALA A 239 -11.66 -17.23 -2.98
C ALA A 239 -10.47 -17.96 -2.34
N GLU A 240 -10.07 -19.10 -2.92
CA GLU A 240 -9.08 -20.03 -2.38
C GLU A 240 -7.79 -19.32 -1.93
N PRO A 241 -7.54 -19.18 -0.61
CA PRO A 241 -6.34 -18.52 -0.10
C PRO A 241 -5.06 -19.27 -0.50
N GLY A 242 -5.15 -20.59 -0.69
CA GLY A 242 -4.02 -21.43 -1.10
C GLY A 242 -3.43 -21.05 -2.46
N ALA A 243 -4.25 -20.66 -3.43
CA ALA A 243 -3.77 -20.23 -4.75
C ALA A 243 -2.91 -18.95 -4.65
N ARG A 244 -3.32 -18.00 -3.80
CA ARG A 244 -2.58 -16.76 -3.52
C ARG A 244 -1.27 -17.04 -2.79
N GLU A 245 -1.30 -17.89 -1.77
CA GLU A 245 -0.10 -18.26 -1.00
C GLU A 245 0.94 -18.99 -1.86
N ALA A 246 0.48 -19.87 -2.75
CA ALA A 246 1.35 -20.54 -3.73
C ALA A 246 1.96 -19.53 -4.72
N MET A 247 1.16 -18.58 -5.21
CA MET A 247 1.61 -17.50 -6.09
C MET A 247 2.66 -16.60 -5.40
N ASP A 248 2.40 -16.17 -4.16
CA ASP A 248 3.35 -15.37 -3.37
C ASP A 248 4.66 -16.12 -3.13
N SER A 249 4.58 -17.42 -2.82
CA SER A 249 5.74 -18.28 -2.64
C SER A 249 6.54 -18.43 -3.93
N HIS A 250 5.88 -18.58 -5.08
CA HIS A 250 6.51 -18.59 -6.40
C HIS A 250 7.32 -17.31 -6.68
N TYR A 251 6.72 -16.13 -6.48
CA TYR A 251 7.42 -14.86 -6.71
C TYR A 251 8.52 -14.59 -5.69
N LYS A 252 8.37 -15.04 -4.44
CA LYS A 252 9.45 -15.01 -3.43
C LYS A 252 10.65 -15.86 -3.88
N LEU A 253 10.43 -17.04 -4.45
CA LEU A 253 11.50 -17.88 -5.00
C LEU A 253 12.23 -17.19 -6.15
N LEU A 254 11.50 -16.61 -7.11
CA LEU A 254 12.11 -15.86 -8.21
C LEU A 254 12.98 -14.70 -7.68
N ARG A 255 12.46 -13.92 -6.73
CA ARG A 255 13.22 -12.84 -6.09
C ARG A 255 14.44 -13.34 -5.31
N ALA A 256 14.35 -14.49 -4.66
CA ALA A 256 15.49 -15.08 -3.95
C ALA A 256 16.60 -15.52 -4.91
N VAL A 257 16.26 -16.03 -6.10
CA VAL A 257 17.24 -16.33 -7.16
C VAL A 257 17.94 -15.06 -7.63
N GLU A 258 17.18 -14.00 -7.93
CA GLU A 258 17.72 -12.70 -8.34
C GLU A 258 18.63 -12.09 -7.26
N GLU A 259 18.16 -12.08 -6.01
CA GLU A 259 18.91 -11.52 -4.88
C GLU A 259 20.21 -12.30 -4.63
N ARG A 260 20.20 -13.64 -4.78
CA ARG A 260 21.44 -14.43 -4.69
C ARG A 260 22.46 -14.02 -5.75
N LEU A 261 22.03 -13.88 -7.01
CA LEU A 261 22.92 -13.46 -8.11
C LEU A 261 23.46 -12.05 -7.89
N ARG A 262 22.62 -11.13 -7.39
CA ARG A 262 23.04 -9.78 -7.02
C ARG A 262 24.07 -9.80 -5.89
N LEU A 263 23.82 -10.57 -4.84
CA LEU A 263 24.72 -10.67 -3.69
C LEU A 263 26.07 -11.29 -4.07
N ASP A 264 26.12 -12.23 -5.02
CA ASP A 264 27.38 -12.76 -5.56
C ASP A 264 28.26 -11.63 -6.15
N VAL A 265 27.64 -10.69 -6.85
CA VAL A 265 28.33 -9.50 -7.39
C VAL A 265 28.72 -8.53 -6.27
N GLU A 266 27.83 -8.25 -5.32
CA GLU A 266 28.10 -7.33 -4.21
C GLU A 266 29.22 -7.83 -3.29
N ILE A 267 29.27 -9.13 -3.00
CA ILE A 267 30.37 -9.76 -2.25
C ILE A 267 31.69 -9.57 -3.00
N LYS A 268 31.70 -9.87 -4.31
CA LYS A 268 32.90 -9.67 -5.14
C LYS A 268 33.35 -8.20 -5.15
N ARG A 269 32.40 -7.26 -5.23
CA ARG A 269 32.68 -5.81 -5.15
C ARG A 269 33.28 -5.43 -3.81
N LEU A 270 32.76 -5.95 -2.70
CA LEU A 270 33.31 -5.69 -1.37
C LEU A 270 34.74 -6.21 -1.24
N VAL A 271 35.02 -7.44 -1.71
CA VAL A 271 36.38 -7.99 -1.68
C VAL A 271 37.34 -7.16 -2.55
N THR A 272 36.89 -6.75 -3.73
CA THR A 272 37.67 -5.89 -4.63
C THR A 272 37.98 -4.56 -3.99
N TYR A 273 36.97 -3.92 -3.38
CA TYR A 273 37.11 -2.67 -2.64
C TYR A 273 38.14 -2.80 -1.52
N MET A 274 38.07 -3.85 -0.68
CA MET A 274 39.03 -4.07 0.40
C MET A 274 40.47 -4.15 -0.10
N ARG A 275 40.71 -4.87 -1.21
CA ARG A 275 42.04 -4.99 -1.82
C ARG A 275 42.53 -3.64 -2.35
N ASP A 276 41.69 -2.94 -3.10
CA ASP A 276 42.07 -1.71 -3.81
C ASP A 276 42.29 -0.56 -2.82
N GLU A 277 41.46 -0.49 -1.76
CA GLU A 277 41.61 0.46 -0.66
C GLU A 277 42.93 0.22 0.10
N GLU A 278 43.27 -1.03 0.43
CA GLU A 278 44.54 -1.36 1.09
C GLU A 278 45.74 -0.94 0.25
N ARG A 279 45.72 -1.24 -1.06
CA ARG A 279 46.79 -0.83 -2.00
C ARG A 279 46.90 0.69 -2.10
N PHE A 280 45.77 1.38 -2.18
CA PHE A 280 45.71 2.83 -2.24
C PHE A 280 46.29 3.49 -0.99
N LEU A 281 45.93 3.00 0.20
CA LEU A 281 46.45 3.55 1.46
C LEU A 281 47.94 3.28 1.65
N VAL A 282 48.44 2.10 1.25
CA VAL A 282 49.89 1.81 1.23
C VAL A 282 50.63 2.76 0.30
N HIS A 283 50.09 3.00 -0.89
CA HIS A 283 50.69 3.92 -1.85
C HIS A 283 50.71 5.36 -1.31
N LYS A 284 49.60 5.84 -0.74
CA LYS A 284 49.51 7.19 -0.17
C LYS A 284 50.39 7.39 1.05
N GLU A 285 50.56 6.37 1.90
CA GLU A 285 51.52 6.42 3.00
C GLU A 285 52.94 6.68 2.46
N ARG A 286 53.39 5.87 1.49
CA ARG A 286 54.73 6.00 0.87
C ARG A 286 54.92 7.34 0.14
N GLU A 287 53.90 7.82 -0.56
CA GLU A 287 53.92 9.12 -1.25
C GLU A 287 54.08 10.28 -0.26
N MET A 288 53.43 10.19 0.90
CA MET A 288 53.55 11.22 1.94
C MET A 288 54.90 11.16 2.67
N GLU A 289 55.45 9.96 2.87
CA GLU A 289 56.80 9.77 3.41
C GLU A 289 57.88 10.34 2.48
N SER A 290 57.77 10.08 1.17
CA SER A 290 58.73 10.60 0.18
C SER A 290 58.70 12.12 0.05
N LYS A 291 57.55 12.75 0.33
CA LYS A 291 57.37 14.22 0.39
C LYS A 291 57.80 14.84 1.73
N GLY A 292 58.29 14.05 2.69
CA GLY A 292 58.69 14.52 4.03
C GLY A 292 57.53 14.88 4.96
N LEU A 293 56.29 14.52 4.60
CA LEU A 293 55.07 14.84 5.37
C LEU A 293 54.74 13.73 6.39
N PHE A 294 55.67 13.43 7.30
CA PHE A 294 55.58 12.29 8.22
C PHE A 294 54.32 12.27 9.09
N ALA A 295 53.84 13.43 9.56
CA ALA A 295 52.62 13.51 10.36
C ALA A 295 51.38 13.05 9.56
N ARG A 296 51.31 13.36 8.27
CA ARG A 296 50.23 12.93 7.38
C ARG A 296 50.36 11.45 7.02
N ALA A 297 51.58 10.97 6.77
CA ALA A 297 51.84 9.54 6.59
C ALA A 297 51.38 8.72 7.80
N LEU A 298 51.66 9.19 9.02
CA LEU A 298 51.20 8.53 10.25
C LEU A 298 49.67 8.49 10.35
N GLN A 299 48.96 9.54 9.92
CA GLN A 299 47.50 9.53 9.88
C GLN A 299 46.95 8.50 8.88
N VAL A 300 47.52 8.44 7.68
CA VAL A 300 47.17 7.43 6.66
C VAL A 300 47.43 6.02 7.19
N ARG A 301 48.58 5.82 7.87
CA ARG A 301 48.91 4.55 8.52
C ARG A 301 47.88 4.14 9.58
N LYS A 302 47.46 5.08 10.44
CA LYS A 302 46.42 4.83 11.45
C LYS A 302 45.10 4.43 10.79
N LEU A 303 44.69 5.12 9.72
CA LEU A 303 43.49 4.77 8.96
C LEU A 303 43.59 3.38 8.33
N ARG A 304 44.72 3.05 7.69
CA ARG A 304 44.98 1.72 7.12
C ARG A 304 44.86 0.62 8.18
N MET A 305 45.48 0.82 9.35
CA MET A 305 45.40 -0.16 10.44
C MET A 305 43.96 -0.36 10.93
N LEU A 306 43.15 0.71 11.01
CA LEU A 306 41.73 0.61 11.38
C LEU A 306 40.92 -0.14 10.32
N GLN A 307 41.06 0.22 9.05
CA GLN A 307 40.36 -0.45 7.95
C GLN A 307 40.80 -1.91 7.77
N GLY A 308 42.07 -2.23 7.99
CA GLY A 308 42.59 -3.59 7.95
C GLY A 308 41.96 -4.50 9.00
N ARG A 309 41.66 -3.97 10.20
CA ARG A 309 40.93 -4.71 11.24
C ARG A 309 39.51 -5.06 10.79
N PHE A 310 38.78 -4.12 10.20
CA PHE A 310 37.45 -4.38 9.65
C PHE A 310 37.49 -5.34 8.46
N SER A 311 38.47 -5.18 7.56
CA SER A 311 38.66 -6.04 6.40
C SER A 311 38.95 -7.50 6.81
N ALA A 312 39.72 -7.71 7.88
CA ALA A 312 39.92 -9.05 8.46
C ALA A 312 38.61 -9.67 8.96
N VAL A 313 37.76 -8.90 9.65
CA VAL A 313 36.43 -9.34 10.09
C VAL A 313 35.52 -9.65 8.91
N HIS A 314 35.51 -8.80 7.88
CA HIS A 314 34.76 -9.04 6.65
C HIS A 314 35.18 -10.34 5.97
N MET A 315 36.49 -10.55 5.77
CA MET A 315 37.00 -11.78 5.17
C MET A 315 36.68 -13.01 6.00
N GLN A 316 36.75 -12.95 7.34
CA GLN A 316 36.37 -14.07 8.19
C GLN A 316 34.89 -14.45 8.02
N ARG A 317 33.99 -13.46 7.93
CA ARG A 317 32.56 -13.70 7.70
C ARG A 317 32.30 -14.26 6.29
N LEU A 318 32.97 -13.74 5.27
CA LEU A 318 32.85 -14.21 3.89
C LEU A 318 33.41 -15.63 3.71
N GLN A 319 34.52 -15.98 4.39
CA GLN A 319 35.06 -17.34 4.39
C GLN A 319 34.12 -18.35 5.07
N LYS A 320 33.33 -17.92 6.06
CA LYS A 320 32.28 -18.76 6.64
C LYS A 320 31.13 -18.94 5.65
N LEU A 321 30.73 -17.86 4.96
CA LEU A 321 29.69 -17.90 3.92
C LEU A 321 30.08 -18.81 2.76
N SER A 322 31.33 -18.78 2.29
CA SER A 322 31.79 -19.60 1.17
C SER A 322 31.78 -21.11 1.44
N LYS A 323 31.62 -21.51 2.70
CA LYS A 323 31.51 -22.91 3.12
C LYS A 323 30.05 -23.39 3.20
N LEU A 324 29.08 -22.50 3.05
CA LEU A 324 27.67 -22.85 3.13
C LEU A 324 27.21 -23.57 1.85
N PRO A 325 26.37 -24.62 1.95
CA PRO A 325 25.77 -25.26 0.79
C PRO A 325 24.88 -24.25 0.05
N GLY A 326 24.99 -24.18 -1.28
CA GLY A 326 24.27 -23.22 -2.11
C GLY A 326 24.98 -21.88 -2.33
N PHE A 327 26.20 -21.70 -1.80
CA PHE A 327 27.04 -20.57 -2.18
C PHE A 327 27.57 -20.72 -3.62
N THR A 328 27.26 -19.75 -4.49
CA THR A 328 27.65 -19.75 -5.92
C THR A 328 28.66 -18.67 -6.27
N GLY A 329 28.81 -17.66 -5.40
CA GLY A 329 29.67 -16.52 -5.63
C GLY A 329 31.16 -16.82 -5.51
N SER A 330 31.95 -15.73 -5.58
CA SER A 330 33.39 -15.78 -5.41
C SER A 330 33.85 -14.79 -4.34
N ILE A 331 34.74 -15.27 -3.47
CA ILE A 331 35.45 -14.43 -2.48
C ILE A 331 36.80 -13.95 -3.02
N LEU A 332 37.07 -14.14 -4.31
CA LEU A 332 38.28 -13.65 -4.95
C LEU A 332 38.06 -12.20 -5.42
N PRO A 333 39.04 -11.30 -5.22
CA PRO A 333 38.97 -9.95 -5.76
C PRO A 333 38.78 -9.95 -7.29
N GLY A 334 37.92 -9.07 -7.79
CA GLY A 334 37.77 -8.78 -9.20
C GLY A 334 38.73 -7.69 -9.70
N GLU A 335 38.39 -7.11 -10.84
CA GLU A 335 39.10 -5.96 -11.42
C GLU A 335 38.43 -4.65 -10.99
N GLY A 336 39.22 -3.73 -10.45
CA GLY A 336 38.74 -2.42 -10.01
C GLY A 336 38.61 -1.47 -11.21
N VAL A 337 37.44 -0.83 -11.35
CA VAL A 337 37.16 0.11 -12.44
C VAL A 337 37.68 1.52 -12.15
N SER A 338 37.87 1.89 -10.87
CA SER A 338 38.25 3.25 -10.47
C SER A 338 39.70 3.59 -10.83
N GLU A 339 39.87 4.44 -11.85
CA GLU A 339 41.18 4.99 -12.26
C GLU A 339 41.92 5.73 -11.14
N GLU A 340 41.20 6.43 -10.26
CA GLU A 340 41.80 7.18 -9.13
C GLU A 340 42.48 6.29 -8.07
N ARG A 341 42.14 5.00 -8.04
CA ARG A 341 42.65 4.01 -7.07
C ARG A 341 43.53 2.95 -7.71
N LYS A 342 43.72 2.98 -9.04
CA LYS A 342 44.68 2.12 -9.73
C LYS A 342 46.09 2.58 -9.40
N VAL A 343 46.83 1.75 -8.68
CA VAL A 343 48.28 1.91 -8.52
C VAL A 343 48.94 1.42 -9.81
N PRO A 344 49.86 2.18 -10.44
CA PRO A 344 50.53 1.74 -11.67
C PRO A 344 51.25 0.40 -11.46
N GLU A 345 51.08 -0.53 -12.39
CA GLU A 345 51.45 -1.97 -12.30
C GLU A 345 52.97 -2.25 -12.14
N GLY A 346 53.82 -1.24 -12.03
CA GLY A 346 55.28 -1.37 -11.95
C GLY A 346 55.89 -1.64 -10.57
N LEU A 347 55.11 -1.78 -9.49
CA LEU A 347 55.62 -1.97 -8.11
C LEU A 347 54.95 -3.11 -7.35
N SER A 348 54.60 -4.20 -8.04
CA SER A 348 54.20 -5.46 -7.40
C SER A 348 55.43 -6.18 -6.81
N MET A 349 55.85 -5.78 -5.62
CA MET A 349 56.68 -6.64 -4.77
C MET A 349 55.74 -7.46 -3.88
N ALA A 350 55.80 -8.77 -4.07
CA ALA A 350 55.10 -9.76 -3.28
C ALA A 350 55.37 -9.55 -1.77
N VAL A 351 54.36 -9.15 -1.02
CA VAL A 351 54.39 -9.24 0.44
C VAL A 351 53.56 -10.45 0.81
N GLY A 352 54.26 -11.55 1.12
CA GLY A 352 53.68 -12.78 1.63
C GLY A 352 52.90 -12.51 2.91
N PHE A 353 51.71 -13.08 2.97
CA PHE A 353 50.81 -13.01 4.11
C PHE A 353 51.33 -13.95 5.21
N THR A 354 52.06 -13.43 6.20
CA THR A 354 52.31 -14.13 7.47
C THR A 354 51.83 -13.27 8.62
N ALA A 355 50.55 -13.41 8.96
CA ALA A 355 49.95 -12.79 10.13
C ALA A 355 50.13 -13.71 11.35
N VAL A 356 50.93 -13.27 12.33
CA VAL A 356 50.92 -13.80 13.69
C VAL A 356 49.73 -13.16 14.44
N PRO A 357 48.84 -13.93 15.09
CA PRO A 357 47.67 -13.37 15.75
C PRO A 357 47.99 -12.87 17.18
N PRO A 358 47.54 -11.68 17.60
CA PRO A 358 47.41 -11.36 19.01
C PRO A 358 46.04 -11.79 19.56
N ALA A 359 46.05 -12.22 20.83
CA ALA A 359 44.94 -12.77 21.60
C ALA A 359 43.72 -11.81 21.76
N PRO A 360 42.52 -12.36 21.98
CA PRO A 360 41.28 -11.58 22.01
C PRO A 360 41.05 -10.88 23.36
N PRO A 361 40.51 -9.64 23.38
CA PRO A 361 39.82 -9.11 24.56
C PRO A 361 38.32 -9.45 24.50
N GLN A 362 37.78 -9.64 25.71
CA GLN A 362 36.46 -10.17 26.02
C GLN A 362 35.30 -9.24 25.64
N ALA A 363 34.13 -9.86 25.52
CA ALA A 363 32.86 -9.30 25.08
C ALA A 363 32.36 -8.12 25.95
N LEU A 364 31.86 -7.08 25.28
CA LEU A 364 30.86 -6.19 25.84
C LEU A 364 29.59 -6.31 25.00
N THR A 365 28.55 -6.84 25.62
CA THR A 365 27.20 -6.92 25.10
C THR A 365 26.55 -5.54 25.17
N THR A 366 26.15 -4.98 24.04
CA THR A 366 25.03 -4.03 24.00
C THR A 366 24.19 -4.38 22.78
N ALA A 367 22.97 -4.83 23.06
CA ALA A 367 21.90 -4.92 22.09
C ALA A 367 21.36 -3.51 21.88
N ASP A 368 21.30 -3.06 20.63
CA ASP A 368 20.24 -2.13 20.27
C ASP A 368 19.88 -2.33 18.80
N GLY A 369 18.59 -2.57 18.60
CA GLY A 369 17.97 -2.84 17.31
C GLY A 369 17.28 -1.57 16.84
N SER A 370 17.81 -0.96 15.79
CA SER A 370 17.13 0.14 15.10
C SER A 370 16.72 -0.36 13.71
N SER A 371 15.46 -0.80 13.63
CA SER A 371 14.72 -1.00 12.39
C SER A 371 14.12 0.35 12.01
N GLU A 372 14.60 0.94 10.92
CA GLU A 372 13.97 2.10 10.30
C GLU A 372 12.56 1.71 9.84
N GLY A 373 11.56 2.24 10.55
CA GLY A 373 10.15 2.18 10.18
C GLY A 373 9.72 3.50 9.55
N LEU A 374 8.79 3.39 8.59
CA LEU A 374 8.08 4.49 7.95
C LEU A 374 7.58 5.49 9.01
N THR A 375 7.76 6.78 8.72
CA THR A 375 7.52 7.83 9.70
C THR A 375 6.02 8.08 9.89
N GLU A 376 5.66 8.57 11.07
CA GLU A 376 4.30 8.92 11.48
C GLU A 376 3.61 9.91 10.50
N ALA A 377 4.40 10.73 9.82
CA ALA A 377 3.95 11.66 8.77
C ALA A 377 3.44 10.96 7.50
N ASP A 378 3.96 9.77 7.17
CA ASP A 378 3.56 9.02 5.97
C ASP A 378 2.21 8.31 6.18
N ALA A 379 1.85 7.97 7.42
CA ALA A 379 0.60 7.31 7.77
C ALA A 379 -0.56 8.31 7.93
N GLU A 380 -0.28 9.50 8.46
CA GLU A 380 -1.26 10.57 8.61
C GLU A 380 -1.69 11.16 7.25
N ALA A 381 -0.77 11.23 6.29
CA ALA A 381 -1.08 11.64 4.91
C ALA A 381 -2.02 10.66 4.18
N VAL A 382 -1.91 9.36 4.48
CA VAL A 382 -2.79 8.33 3.88
C VAL A 382 -4.16 8.32 4.56
N ALA A 383 -4.23 8.54 5.88
CA ALA A 383 -5.50 8.67 6.60
C ALA A 383 -6.28 9.93 6.19
N ALA A 384 -5.60 11.08 6.04
CA ALA A 384 -6.21 12.33 5.58
C ALA A 384 -6.71 12.26 4.12
N ALA A 385 -6.03 11.49 3.26
CA ALA A 385 -6.47 11.27 1.88
C ALA A 385 -7.73 10.38 1.78
N VAL A 386 -8.00 9.56 2.79
CA VAL A 386 -9.18 8.68 2.85
C VAL A 386 -10.39 9.42 3.44
N ASP A 387 -10.19 10.29 4.43
CA ASP A 387 -11.26 11.14 4.99
C ASP A 387 -11.75 12.20 4.00
N ALA A 388 -10.88 12.70 3.12
CA ALA A 388 -11.25 13.65 2.08
C ALA A 388 -12.20 13.08 1.00
N VAL A 389 -12.36 11.75 0.94
CA VAL A 389 -13.26 11.06 -0.01
C VAL A 389 -14.60 10.69 0.64
N ALA A 390 -14.73 10.80 1.96
CA ALA A 390 -15.90 10.35 2.72
C ALA A 390 -16.78 11.47 3.30
N GLY A 391 -16.42 12.74 3.13
CA GLY A 391 -17.21 13.86 3.63
C GLY A 391 -18.30 14.31 2.66
N GLU A 392 -19.51 13.78 2.81
CA GLU A 392 -20.77 14.54 2.75
C GLU A 392 -21.94 13.65 3.26
N ASP A 393 -22.58 14.15 4.32
CA ASP A 393 -23.90 13.80 4.90
C ASP A 393 -24.12 12.43 5.58
N SER A 394 -24.20 12.43 6.92
CA SER A 394 -25.47 12.28 7.66
C SER A 394 -25.22 12.17 9.17
N ASP A 395 -25.70 13.15 9.93
CA ASP A 395 -25.97 13.02 11.36
C ASP A 395 -27.24 12.14 11.54
N ASP A 396 -27.18 11.05 12.31
CA ASP A 396 -28.21 10.70 13.32
C ASP A 396 -27.95 9.40 14.10
N GLU A 397 -28.22 9.52 15.40
CA GLU A 397 -28.55 8.58 16.49
C GLU A 397 -27.68 7.35 16.85
N HIS A 398 -26.98 7.50 17.98
CA HIS A 398 -26.46 6.43 18.84
C HIS A 398 -27.57 5.75 19.64
N GLY A 399 -27.61 4.41 19.64
CA GLY A 399 -28.49 3.68 20.55
C GLY A 399 -28.42 2.15 20.60
N SER A 400 -27.67 1.46 19.73
CA SER A 400 -27.64 -0.02 19.70
C SER A 400 -26.25 -0.65 19.65
N ASP A 401 -25.18 0.16 19.66
CA ASP A 401 -23.85 -0.31 19.24
C ASP A 401 -23.10 -1.16 20.29
N GLU A 402 -23.38 -1.02 21.59
CA GLU A 402 -22.57 -1.68 22.64
C GLU A 402 -22.92 -3.15 22.87
N GLU A 403 -24.22 -3.50 22.91
CA GLU A 403 -24.67 -4.89 23.11
C GLU A 403 -24.37 -5.78 21.88
N ASP A 404 -24.45 -5.22 20.67
CA ASP A 404 -24.13 -5.93 19.44
C ASP A 404 -22.62 -6.11 19.20
N LEU A 405 -21.79 -5.21 19.76
CA LEU A 405 -20.33 -5.35 19.78
C LEU A 405 -19.88 -6.41 20.79
N GLU A 406 -20.59 -6.58 21.89
CA GLU A 406 -20.33 -7.63 22.89
C GLU A 406 -20.64 -9.02 22.32
N LEU A 407 -21.76 -9.17 21.60
CA LEU A 407 -22.11 -10.38 20.85
C LEU A 407 -21.10 -10.74 19.75
N ALA A 408 -20.54 -9.74 19.07
CA ALA A 408 -19.50 -9.96 18.05
C ALA A 408 -18.16 -10.40 18.65
N ASN A 409 -17.80 -9.87 19.83
CA ASN A 409 -16.62 -10.31 20.57
C ASN A 409 -16.81 -11.70 21.17
N GLU A 410 -18.00 -12.04 21.68
CA GLU A 410 -18.30 -13.40 22.14
C GLU A 410 -18.26 -14.42 21.01
N ALA A 411 -18.76 -14.07 19.82
CA ALA A 411 -18.65 -14.91 18.63
C ALA A 411 -17.18 -15.11 18.19
N PHE A 412 -16.36 -14.07 18.33
CA PHE A 412 -14.92 -14.15 18.04
C PHE A 412 -14.17 -15.06 19.04
N GLU A 413 -14.43 -14.93 20.34
CA GLU A 413 -13.87 -15.83 21.35
C GLU A 413 -14.37 -17.27 21.21
N ALA A 414 -15.60 -17.48 20.75
CA ALA A 414 -16.14 -18.82 20.48
C ALA A 414 -15.44 -19.49 19.30
N ILE A 415 -15.07 -18.73 18.26
CA ILE A 415 -14.30 -19.21 17.11
C ILE A 415 -12.86 -19.50 17.49
N GLU A 416 -12.25 -18.66 18.34
CA GLU A 416 -10.89 -18.89 18.86
C GLU A 416 -10.82 -20.16 19.73
N ARG A 417 -11.85 -20.42 20.57
CA ARG A 417 -11.98 -21.69 21.32
C ARG A 417 -12.23 -22.91 20.43
N ALA A 418 -12.90 -22.75 19.29
CA ALA A 418 -13.16 -23.84 18.36
C ALA A 418 -11.91 -24.22 17.56
N LEU A 419 -11.02 -23.26 17.30
CA LEU A 419 -9.73 -23.48 16.62
C LEU A 419 -8.64 -24.05 17.54
N ASP A 420 -8.80 -23.94 18.86
CA ASP A 420 -7.90 -24.52 19.86
C ASP A 420 -8.23 -25.99 20.24
N GLN A 421 -9.26 -26.60 19.62
CA GLN A 421 -9.55 -28.02 19.80
C GLN A 421 -8.79 -28.86 18.75
N PRO A 422 -7.94 -29.83 19.18
CA PRO A 422 -7.03 -30.55 18.29
C PRO A 422 -7.68 -31.62 17.39
N ASP A 423 -9.00 -31.72 17.35
CA ASP A 423 -9.71 -32.75 16.60
C ASP A 423 -10.83 -32.12 15.77
N ILE A 424 -10.51 -31.64 14.57
CA ILE A 424 -11.31 -31.77 13.32
C ILE A 424 -10.35 -31.45 12.16
N LEU A 425 -9.62 -32.47 11.73
CA LEU A 425 -9.09 -32.58 10.37
C LEU A 425 -9.65 -33.87 9.80
N VAL A 426 -10.66 -33.75 8.94
CA VAL A 426 -10.99 -34.73 7.89
C VAL A 426 -11.31 -33.98 6.62
#